data_AF-A0A7V8XIA9-F1
#
_entry.id   AF-A0A7V8XIA9-F1
#
_cell.length_a   1.000
_cell.length_b   1.000
_cell.length_c   1.000
_cell.angle_alpha   90.00
_cell.angle_beta   90.00
_cell.angle_gamma   90.00
#
_symmetry.space_group_name_H-M   'P 1'
#
loop_
_entity.id
_entity.type
_entity.pdbx_description
1 polymer ?
#
loop_
_entity_poly.entity_id
_entity_poly.type
_entity_poly.pdbx_seq_one_letter_code
_entity_poly.pdbx_strand_id
1 'polypeptide(L)' 'MALSRDEVYERVKVALVEKLGADEGAISDEAAFQEDLSADSLDLVELIME' A
#
# COMPACT_ATOMS: atom_id res chain seq x y z
N MET A 1 21.98 6.07 -1.08
CA MET A 1 21.03 6.86 -1.89
C MET A 1 19.70 6.78 -1.15
N ALA A 2 19.09 7.92 -0.81
CA ALA A 2 17.74 7.92 -0.27
C ALA A 2 16.77 7.60 -1.42
N LEU A 3 15.80 6.72 -1.19
CA LEU A 3 14.73 6.47 -2.15
C LEU A 3 13.95 7.77 -2.38
N SER A 4 13.66 8.07 -3.64
CA SER A 4 12.78 9.19 -4.00
C SER A 4 11.33 8.87 -3.61
N ARG A 5 10.50 9.91 -3.42
CA ARG A 5 9.08 9.74 -3.05
C ARG A 5 8.35 8.84 -4.06
N ASP A 6 8.67 8.99 -5.34
CA ASP A 6 8.05 8.22 -6.41
C ASP A 6 8.49 6.74 -6.37
N GLU A 7 9.75 6.45 -6.04
CA GLU A 7 10.20 5.06 -5.83
C GLU A 7 9.57 4.41 -4.60
N VAL A 8 9.34 5.18 -3.53
CA VAL A 8 8.62 4.70 -2.34
C VAL A 8 7.16 4.43 -2.68
N TYR A 9 6.52 5.34 -3.41
CA TYR A 9 5.13 5.20 -3.83
C TYR A 9 4.91 3.95 -4.68
N GLU A 10 5.75 3.73 -5.70
CA GLU A 10 5.67 2.54 -6.55
C GLU A 10 5.85 1.24 -5.73
N ARG A 11 6.81 1.21 -4.80
CA ARG A 11 6.99 0.04 -3.92
C ARG A 11 5.78 -0.22 -3.04
N VAL A 12 5.20 0.82 -2.45
CA VAL A 12 4.02 0.69 -1.59
C VAL A 12 2.82 0.27 -2.42
N LYS A 13 2.63 0.83 -3.61
CA LYS A 13 1.55 0.48 -4.53
C LYS A 13 1.63 -0.99 -4.94
N VAL A 14 2.81 -1.47 -5.35
CA VAL A 14 3.02 -2.88 -5.69
C VAL A 14 2.74 -3.78 -4.48
N ALA A 15 3.23 -3.43 -3.29
CA ALA A 15 2.96 -4.19 -2.07
C ALA A 15 1.45 -4.25 -1.75
N LEU A 16 0.72 -3.15 -1.92
CA LEU A 16 -0.74 -3.11 -1.71
C LEU A 16 -1.51 -3.99 -2.70
N VAL A 17 -1.13 -3.99 -3.98
CA VAL A 17 -1.77 -4.83 -5.00
C VAL A 17 -1.44 -6.31 -4.79
N GLU A 18 -0.17 -6.64 -4.52
CA GLU A 18 0.27 -8.04 -4.40
C GLU A 18 -0.08 -8.67 -3.05
N LYS A 19 0.00 -7.92 -1.95
CA LYS A 19 -0.25 -8.43 -0.60
C LYS A 19 -1.72 -8.32 -0.20
N LEU A 20 -2.34 -7.18 -0.43
CA LEU A 20 -3.74 -6.94 -0.06
C LEU A 20 -4.73 -7.24 -1.18
N GLY A 21 -4.26 -7.47 -2.42
CA GLY A 21 -5.17 -7.65 -3.56
C GLY A 21 -5.95 -6.37 -3.89
N ALA A 22 -5.44 -5.21 -3.48
CA ALA A 22 -6.08 -3.93 -3.70
C ALA A 22 -6.08 -3.56 -5.19
N ASP A 23 -7.15 -2.91 -5.64
CA ASP A 23 -7.23 -2.45 -7.03
C ASP A 23 -6.31 -1.24 -7.24
N GLU A 24 -5.48 -1.28 -8.29
CA GLU A 24 -4.57 -0.18 -8.62
C GLU A 24 -5.26 1.16 -8.83
N GLY A 25 -6.53 1.16 -9.25
CA GLY A 25 -7.35 2.35 -9.43
C GLY A 25 -7.92 2.90 -8.13
N ALA A 26 -7.96 2.10 -7.06
CA ALA A 26 -8.37 2.54 -5.72
C ALA A 26 -7.19 3.12 -4.91
N ILE A 27 -5.94 2.82 -5.30
CA ILE A 27 -4.75 3.34 -4.63
C ILE A 27 -4.49 4.78 -5.07
N SER A 28 -4.71 5.73 -4.16
CA SER A 28 -4.38 7.14 -4.34
C SER A 28 -3.66 7.68 -3.10
N ASP A 29 -2.97 8.81 -3.23
CA ASP A 29 -2.31 9.48 -2.08
C ASP A 29 -3.29 9.87 -0.96
N GLU A 30 -4.57 9.98 -1.28
CA GLU A 30 -5.66 10.35 -0.38
C GLU A 30 -6.47 9.14 0.11
N ALA A 31 -6.20 7.94 -0.43
CA ALA A 31 -6.95 6.73 -0.11
C ALA A 31 -6.71 6.28 1.34
N ALA A 32 -7.79 5.90 2.01
CA ALA A 32 -7.74 5.31 3.32
C ALA A 32 -7.54 3.79 3.20
N PHE A 33 -6.46 3.26 3.79
CA PHE A 33 -6.17 1.83 3.78
C PHE A 33 -7.36 0.98 4.26
N GLN A 34 -8.06 1.43 5.31
CA GLN A 34 -9.14 0.68 5.93
C GLN A 34 -10.50 0.83 5.21
N GLU A 35 -10.82 2.02 4.69
CA GLU A 35 -12.11 2.28 4.04
C GLU A 35 -12.08 2.00 2.52
N ASP A 36 -11.00 2.37 1.83
CA ASP A 36 -10.87 2.24 0.38
C ASP A 36 -10.18 0.95 -0.04
N LEU A 37 -9.16 0.52 0.71
CA LEU A 37 -8.40 -0.70 0.39
C LEU A 37 -8.86 -1.92 1.20
N SER A 38 -9.87 -1.76 2.06
CA SER A 38 -10.40 -2.81 2.94
C SER A 38 -9.30 -3.55 3.75
N ALA A 39 -8.19 -2.86 4.03
CA ALA A 39 -7.07 -3.37 4.79
C ALA A 39 -7.40 -3.39 6.28
N ASP A 40 -7.16 -4.50 6.96
CA ASP A 40 -7.26 -4.54 8.40
C ASP A 40 -5.93 -4.20 9.10
N SER A 41 -5.96 -4.12 10.43
CA SER A 41 -4.75 -3.81 11.21
C SER A 41 -3.68 -4.91 11.16
N LEU A 42 -4.06 -6.16 10.88
CA LEU A 42 -3.13 -7.29 10.71
C LEU A 42 -2.43 -7.18 9.35
N ASP A 43 -3.18 -6.89 8.29
CA ASP A 43 -2.64 -6.69 6.94
C ASP A 43 -1.57 -5.59 6.93
N LEU A 44 -1.81 -4.48 7.64
CA LEU A 44 -0.85 -3.39 7.76
C LEU A 44 0.42 -3.78 8.53
N VAL A 45 0.29 -4.63 9.54
CA VAL A 45 1.46 -5.14 10.30
C VAL A 45 2.27 -6.08 9.42
N GLU A 46 1.62 -6.98 8.68
CA GLU A 46 2.29 -7.89 7.75
C GLU A 46 3.00 -7.12 6.63
N LEU A 47 2.41 -6.03 6.14
CA LEU A 47 3.02 -5.16 5.11
C LEU A 47 4.29 -4.44 5.58
N ILE A 48 4.42 -4.14 6.87
CA ILE A 48 5.59 -3.44 7.45
C ILE A 48 6.67 -4.43 7.91
N MET A 49 6.27 -5.65 8.27
CA MET A 49 7.17 -6.66 8.85
C MET A 49 8.01 -7.41 7.81
N GLU A 50 7.63 -7.38 6.52
CA GLU A 50 8.47 -7.86 5.41
C GLU A 50 9.33 -6.74 4.79
#